data_AF-A0A455T445-F1
#
_entry.id   AF-A0A455T445-F1
#
_cell.length_a   1.000
_cell.length_b   1.000
_cell.length_c   1.000
_cell.angle_alpha   90.00
_cell.angle_beta   90.00
_cell.angle_gamma   90.00
#
_symmetry.space_group_name_H-M   'P 1'
#
loop_
_entity.id
_entity.type
_entity.pdbx_description
1 polymer ?
#
loop_
_entity_poly.entity_id
_entity_poly.type
_entity_poly.pdbx_seq_one_letter_code
_entity_poly.pdbx_strand_id
1 'polypeptide(L)'
;MIDDEGIYPTTAEGLAKLCPVLEQGTVTPGTQTHPADGNCGMVLTSRARARELSRDQAVEVQCLAFGQARARKDFMPQATFWPPGRR
;
A
#
# COMPACT_ATOMS: atom_id res chain seq x y z
N MET A 1 22.23 2.08 6.31
CA MET A 1 20.96 2.73 5.93
C MET A 1 19.88 2.07 6.77
N ILE A 2 19.11 2.82 7.56
CA ILE A 2 18.06 2.29 8.45
C ILE A 2 16.73 3.03 8.22
N ASP A 3 16.59 3.69 7.08
CA ASP A 3 15.51 4.64 6.79
C ASP A 3 14.99 4.41 5.36
N ASP A 4 13.78 4.90 5.09
CA ASP A 4 13.11 4.76 3.80
C ASP A 4 13.75 5.70 2.74
N GLU A 5 14.39 5.12 1.72
CA GLU A 5 15.12 5.89 0.69
C GLU A 5 14.21 6.76 -0.20
N GLY A 6 12.94 6.38 -0.35
CA GLY A 6 11.99 7.04 -1.24
C GLY A 6 11.37 8.33 -0.71
N ILE A 7 11.75 8.78 0.49
CA ILE A 7 11.18 9.94 1.16
C ILE A 7 12.04 11.18 0.95
N TYR A 8 11.52 12.19 0.25
CA TYR A 8 12.20 13.46 0.02
C TYR A 8 11.21 14.63 -0.03
N PRO A 9 11.66 15.87 0.28
CA PRO A 9 10.81 17.04 0.23
C PRO A 9 10.17 17.22 -1.15
N THR A 10 8.85 17.36 -1.18
CA THR A 10 8.06 17.49 -2.40
C THR A 10 7.20 18.75 -2.34
N THR A 11 7.08 19.47 -3.46
CA THR A 11 6.25 20.67 -3.59
C THR A 11 5.24 20.52 -4.73
N ALA A 12 4.12 21.25 -4.64
CA ALA A 12 3.10 21.25 -5.68
C ALA A 12 3.68 21.75 -7.03
N GLU A 13 4.51 22.79 -6.99
CA GLU A 13 5.17 23.37 -8.17
C GLU A 13 6.19 22.41 -8.79
N GLY A 14 6.85 21.58 -7.98
CA GLY A 14 7.76 20.54 -8.44
C GLY A 14 7.00 19.42 -9.15
N LEU A 15 5.92 18.94 -8.54
CA LEU A 15 5.07 17.89 -9.12
C LEU A 15 4.42 18.31 -10.44
N ALA A 16 3.96 19.57 -10.54
CA ALA A 16 3.31 20.11 -11.73
C ALA A 16 4.23 20.16 -12.97
N LYS A 17 5.55 20.11 -12.78
CA LYS A 17 6.54 20.12 -13.87
C LYS A 17 6.91 18.73 -14.38
N LEU A 18 6.45 17.67 -13.72
CA LEU A 18 6.78 16.30 -14.12
C LEU A 18 6.01 15.92 -15.39
N CYS A 19 6.74 15.37 -16.37
CA CYS A 19 6.10 14.81 -17.56
C CYS A 19 5.32 13.54 -17.21
N PRO A 20 4.12 13.36 -17.79
CA PRO A 20 3.40 12.09 -17.71
C PRO A 20 4.21 10.94 -18.31
N VAL A 21 4.01 9.74 -17.77
CA VAL A 21 4.69 8.50 -18.24
C VAL A 21 4.21 8.09 -19.64
N LEU A 22 2.94 8.36 -19.95
CA LEU A 22 2.36 8.17 -21.29
C LEU A 22 2.03 9.52 -21.90
N GLU A 23 2.20 9.64 -23.21
CA GLU A 23 1.81 10.85 -23.94
C GLU A 23 0.32 11.15 -23.70
N GLN A 24 0.00 12.43 -23.41
CA GLN A 24 -1.35 12.89 -23.04
C GLN A 24 -1.95 12.23 -21.79
N GLY A 25 -1.17 11.48 -21.02
CA GLY A 25 -1.59 10.89 -19.75
C GLY A 25 -1.57 11.88 -18.57
N THR A 26 -2.04 11.43 -17.41
CA THR A 26 -2.05 12.23 -16.17
C THR A 26 -1.14 11.67 -15.07
N VAL A 27 -0.64 10.45 -15.23
CA VAL A 27 0.23 9.78 -14.25
C VAL A 27 1.68 10.18 -14.50
N THR A 28 2.34 10.69 -13.46
CA THR A 28 3.75 11.13 -13.46
C THR A 28 4.58 10.26 -12.50
N PRO A 29 5.92 10.29 -12.57
CA PRO A 29 6.76 9.59 -11.60
C PRO A 29 6.49 9.96 -10.14
N GLY A 30 6.04 11.19 -9.87
CA GLY A 30 5.69 11.65 -8.51
C GLY A 30 4.29 11.27 -8.04
N THR A 31 3.50 10.56 -8.87
CA THR A 31 2.12 10.15 -8.55
C THR A 31 1.92 8.64 -8.64
N GLN A 32 3.01 7.89 -8.64
CA GLN A 32 3.02 6.42 -8.62
C GLN A 32 3.91 5.91 -7.49
N THR A 33 3.75 4.63 -7.15
CA THR A 33 4.62 3.96 -6.19
C THR A 33 6.04 3.87 -6.74
N HIS A 34 7.04 4.21 -5.91
CA HIS A 34 8.45 4.05 -6.26
C HIS A 34 8.82 2.57 -6.38
N PRO A 35 9.65 2.18 -7.36
CA PRO A 35 10.36 0.91 -7.31
C PRO A 35 11.17 0.86 -6.00
N ALA A 36 11.01 -0.22 -5.23
CA ALA A 36 11.64 -0.38 -3.93
C ALA A 36 11.98 -1.84 -3.67
N ASP A 37 13.09 -2.07 -2.98
CA ASP A 37 13.52 -3.38 -2.49
C ASP A 37 13.31 -3.47 -0.98
N GLY A 38 12.63 -4.51 -0.50
CA GLY A 38 12.36 -4.67 0.92
C GLY A 38 11.64 -5.97 1.27
N ASN A 39 11.61 -6.30 2.56
CA ASN A 39 10.85 -7.43 3.10
C ASN A 39 10.05 -7.01 4.34
N CYS A 40 8.98 -7.75 4.63
CA CYS A 40 8.24 -7.61 5.87
C CYS A 40 7.70 -8.97 6.33
N GLY A 41 7.36 -9.08 7.60
CA GLY A 41 6.77 -10.28 8.19
C GLY A 41 5.82 -9.92 9.31
N MET A 42 4.80 -10.74 9.50
CA MET A 42 3.84 -10.64 10.59
C MET A 42 3.61 -12.03 11.19
N VAL A 43 3.62 -12.12 12.51
CA VAL A 43 3.26 -13.35 13.22
C VAL A 43 1.77 -13.30 13.55
N LEU A 44 1.00 -14.23 13.00
CA LEU A 44 -0.40 -14.43 13.34
C LEU A 44 -0.52 -15.59 14.32
N THR A 45 -1.22 -15.37 15.44
CA THR A 45 -1.37 -16.36 16.50
C THR A 45 -2.66 -16.08 17.30
N SER A 46 -2.92 -16.89 18.33
CA SER A 46 -4.04 -16.67 19.24
C SER A 46 -3.85 -15.40 20.06
N ARG A 47 -4.95 -14.81 20.54
CA ARG A 47 -4.94 -13.60 21.38
C ARG A 47 -4.04 -13.74 22.62
N ALA A 48 -4.08 -14.89 23.29
CA ALA A 48 -3.26 -15.15 24.48
C ALA A 48 -1.77 -15.10 24.14
N ARG A 49 -1.35 -15.78 23.06
CA ARG A 49 0.05 -15.75 22.62
C ARG A 49 0.48 -14.38 22.11
N ALA A 50 -0.39 -13.65 21.42
CA ALA A 50 -0.10 -12.27 21.00
C ALA A 50 0.17 -11.35 22.21
N ARG A 51 -0.59 -11.49 23.30
CA ARG A 51 -0.36 -10.73 24.55
C ARG A 51 0.95 -11.08 25.24
N GLU A 52 1.33 -12.36 25.25
CA GLU A 52 2.62 -12.81 25.78
C GLU A 52 3.80 -12.30 24.95
N LEU A 53 3.66 -12.22 23.62
CA LEU A 53 4.71 -11.76 22.70
C LEU A 53 4.79 -10.23 22.60
N SER A 54 3.74 -9.50 22.97
CA SER A 54 3.70 -8.05 22.81
C SER A 54 4.66 -7.33 23.75
N ARG A 55 5.36 -6.32 23.22
CA ARG A 55 6.16 -5.38 24.03
C ARG A 55 5.28 -4.41 24.83
N ASP A 56 4.03 -4.23 24.42
CA ASP A 56 3.03 -3.41 25.09
C ASP A 56 1.69 -4.16 25.15
N GLN A 57 1.27 -4.57 26.34
CA GLN A 57 0.04 -5.35 26.55
C GLN A 57 -1.24 -4.51 26.53
N ALA A 58 -1.11 -3.17 26.56
CA ALA A 58 -2.24 -2.26 26.38
C ALA A 58 -2.66 -2.16 24.91
N VAL A 59 -1.76 -2.50 23.97
CA VAL A 59 -2.02 -2.51 22.54
C VAL A 59 -2.45 -3.91 22.09
N GLU A 60 -3.63 -4.00 21.48
CA GLU A 60 -4.14 -5.23 20.87
C GLU A 60 -4.41 -5.00 19.38
N VAL A 61 -3.84 -5.84 18.53
CA VAL A 61 -4.05 -5.85 17.09
C VAL A 61 -4.74 -7.15 16.69
N GLN A 62 -5.88 -7.05 16.00
CA GLN A 62 -6.66 -8.20 15.57
C GLN A 62 -7.02 -8.09 14.08
N CYS A 63 -6.77 -9.17 13.32
CA CYS A 63 -7.32 -9.30 11.97
C CYS A 63 -8.81 -9.65 12.07
N LEU A 64 -9.68 -8.69 11.75
CA LEU A 64 -11.13 -8.86 11.82
C LEU A 64 -11.72 -9.47 10.55
N ALA A 65 -11.20 -9.05 9.39
CA ALA A 65 -11.65 -9.52 8.08
C ALA A 65 -10.52 -9.36 7.06
N PHE A 66 -10.60 -10.15 6.00
CA PHE A 66 -9.78 -9.99 4.79
C PHE A 66 -10.69 -10.16 3.57
N GLY A 67 -10.33 -9.51 2.46
CA GLY A 67 -11.11 -9.55 1.23
C GLY A 67 -10.21 -9.57 0.00
N GLN A 68 -10.69 -10.20 -1.06
CA GLN A 68 -10.06 -10.19 -2.37
C GLN A 68 -11.12 -9.98 -3.45
N ALA A 69 -10.77 -9.19 -4.48
CA ALA A 69 -11.63 -8.95 -5.63
C ALA A 69 -10.77 -8.89 -6.90
N ARG A 70 -11.41 -9.16 -8.04
CA ARG A 70 -10.78 -9.07 -9.35
C ARG A 70 -11.55 -8.08 -10.21
N ALA A 71 -10.88 -7.00 -10.60
CA ALA A 71 -11.40 -6.07 -11.60
C ALA A 71 -11.15 -6.61 -13.02
N ARG A 72 -11.81 -6.00 -14.01
CA ARG A 72 -11.52 -6.26 -15.43
C ARG A 72 -10.07 -5.90 -15.76
N LYS A 73 -9.52 -6.55 -16.80
CA LYS A 73 -8.17 -6.25 -17.31
C LYS A 73 -8.02 -4.74 -17.58
N ASP A 74 -6.87 -4.17 -17.21
CA ASP A 74 -6.52 -2.75 -17.32
C ASP A 74 -7.24 -1.81 -16.33
N PHE A 75 -8.07 -2.34 -15.42
CA PHE A 75 -8.77 -1.57 -14.38
C PHE A 75 -8.48 -2.08 -12.96
N MET A 76 -7.29 -2.66 -12.76
CA MET A 76 -6.84 -3.19 -11.46
C MET A 76 -7.08 -2.24 -10.27
N PRO A 77 -6.84 -0.91 -10.36
CA PRO A 77 -7.08 0.01 -9.23
C PRO A 77 -8.51 0.01 -8.69
N GLN A 78 -9.49 -0.47 -9.46
CA GLN A 78 -10.89 -0.57 -9.01
C GLN A 78 -11.14 -1.74 -8.06
N ALA A 79 -10.22 -2.70 -7.95
CA ALA A 79 -10.42 -3.93 -7.18
C ALA A 79 -10.80 -3.67 -5.72
N THR A 80 -10.29 -2.59 -5.11
CA THR A 80 -10.55 -2.24 -3.70
C THR A 80 -12.02 -1.93 -3.40
N PHE A 81 -12.81 -1.50 -4.40
CA PHE A 81 -14.23 -1.20 -4.25
C PHE A 81 -15.11 -1.98 -5.23
N TRP A 82 -14.53 -2.91 -5.99
CA TRP A 82 -15.28 -3.69 -6.99
C TRP A 82 -16.15 -4.75 -6.31
N PRO A 83 -17.47 -4.80 -6.60
CA PRO A 83 -18.33 -5.79 -6.01
C PRO A 83 -17.95 -7.21 -6.51
N PRO A 84 -17.82 -8.19 -5.61
CA PRO A 84 -17.52 -9.56 -5.99
C PRO A 84 -18.62 -10.13 -6.92
N GLY A 85 -18.22 -10.91 -7.92
CA GLY A 85 -19.15 -11.67 -8.78
C GLY A 85 -19.58 -11.01 -10.09
N ARG A 86 -19.18 -9.76 -10.39
CA ARG A 86 -19.34 -9.17 -11.73
C ARG A 86 -18.08 -9.46 -12.55
N ARG A 87 -18.13 -10.47 -13.43
CA ARG A 87 -17.10 -10.73 -14.44
C ARG A 87 -17.28 -9.77 -15.62
#